data_AF-A0A177GEM9-F1
#
_entry.id   AF-A0A177GEM9-F1
#
_cell.length_a   1.000
_cell.length_b   1.000
_cell.length_c   1.000
_cell.angle_alpha   90.00
_cell.angle_beta   90.00
_cell.angle_gamma   90.00
#
_symmetry.space_group_name_H-M   'P 1'
#
loop_
_entity.id
_entity.type
_entity.pdbx_description
1 polymer ?
#
loop_
_entity_poly.entity_id
_entity_poly.type
_entity_poly.pdbx_seq_one_letter_code
_entity_poly.pdbx_strand_id
1 'polypeptide(L)'
;MNTALGSRGEQLSEEIKLPPFSLSKQLGIGKNFADTETLGGFYDWGQTWNKKLSQTSSNKTGLASLGIDLNTKINRLVNIVFDTGWQLRPAPDSGKKGAFCDFNIVVGL
;
A
#
# COMPACT_ATOMS: atom_id res chain seq x y z
N MET A 1 -1.38 -7.07 6.95
CA MET A 1 -2.23 -8.19 6.47
C MET A 1 -1.66 -9.50 7.04
N ASN A 2 -2.42 -10.28 7.83
CA ASN A 2 -1.87 -11.49 8.46
C ASN A 2 -2.87 -12.65 8.66
N THR A 3 -4.00 -12.67 7.95
CA THR A 3 -5.10 -13.61 8.30
C THR A 3 -5.75 -14.29 7.08
N ALA A 4 -4.95 -14.67 6.08
CA ALA A 4 -5.38 -15.59 5.02
C ALA A 4 -4.42 -16.79 4.97
N LEU A 5 -4.44 -17.64 6.00
CA LEU A 5 -3.57 -18.82 6.10
C LEU A 5 -4.02 -19.91 5.10
N GLY A 6 -3.30 -20.00 3.97
CA GLY A 6 -3.46 -21.02 2.94
C GLY A 6 -2.15 -21.77 2.64
N SER A 7 -2.22 -23.05 2.31
CA SER A 7 -1.06 -23.88 1.91
C SER A 7 -0.44 -23.54 0.54
N ARG A 8 -1.14 -22.70 -0.23
CA ARG A 8 -0.81 -22.21 -1.58
C ARG A 8 -1.42 -20.82 -1.76
N GLY A 9 -0.86 -20.04 -2.67
CA GLY A 9 -1.43 -18.75 -3.05
C GLY A 9 -0.79 -18.14 -4.28
N GLU A 10 -1.46 -17.13 -4.81
CA GLU A 10 -1.03 -16.30 -5.94
C GLU A 10 -1.27 -14.83 -5.57
N GLN A 11 -0.43 -13.95 -6.10
CA GLN A 11 -0.55 -12.51 -5.90
C GLN A 11 -0.25 -11.78 -7.20
N LEU A 12 -1.02 -10.72 -7.46
CA LEU A 12 -0.80 -9.75 -8.51
C LEU A 12 -0.78 -8.37 -7.84
N SER A 13 0.22 -7.57 -8.21
CA SER A 13 0.35 -6.19 -7.75
C SER A 13 0.73 -5.34 -8.95
N GLU A 14 0.00 -4.24 -9.15
CA GLU A 14 0.27 -3.26 -10.18
C GLU A 14 0.33 -1.87 -9.54
N GLU A 15 1.34 -1.10 -9.92
CA GLU A 15 1.59 0.22 -9.35
C GLU A 15 1.94 1.19 -10.49
N ILE A 16 1.31 2.36 -10.45
CA ILE A 16 1.58 3.46 -11.39
C ILE A 16 2.12 4.63 -10.58
N LYS A 17 3.30 5.13 -10.96
CA LYS A 17 3.93 6.30 -10.33
C LYS A 17 3.94 7.49 -11.26
N LEU A 18 3.63 8.65 -10.70
CA LEU A 18 3.84 9.91 -11.37
C LEU A 18 5.34 10.26 -11.38
N PRO A 19 5.81 11.03 -12.37
CA PRO A 19 7.15 11.60 -12.32
C PRO A 19 7.37 12.38 -11.02
N PRO A 20 8.56 12.30 -10.41
CA PRO A 20 8.84 13.05 -9.20
C PRO A 20 8.69 14.55 -9.41
N PHE A 21 8.17 15.24 -8.40
CA PHE A 21 8.03 16.70 -8.39
C PHE A 21 8.59 17.27 -7.08
N SER A 22 8.60 18.60 -6.97
CA SER A 22 9.06 19.31 -5.78
C SER A 22 8.02 20.36 -5.42
N LEU A 23 7.30 20.10 -4.35
CA LEU A 23 6.22 20.96 -3.86
C LEU A 23 6.79 22.28 -3.35
N SER A 24 7.95 22.28 -2.69
CA SER A 24 8.61 23.49 -2.22
C SER A 24 9.00 24.42 -3.37
N LYS A 25 9.47 23.87 -4.50
CA LYS A 25 9.76 24.66 -5.70
C LYS A 25 8.50 25.24 -6.32
N GLN A 26 7.41 24.46 -6.36
CA GLN A 26 6.12 24.92 -6.89
C GLN A 26 5.51 26.03 -6.03
N LEU A 27 5.64 25.92 -4.71
CA LEU A 27 5.08 26.87 -3.74
C LEU A 27 6.04 28.02 -3.38
N GLY A 28 7.27 28.03 -3.90
CA GLY A 28 8.28 29.04 -3.60
C GLY A 28 8.82 29.02 -2.17
N ILE A 29 8.69 27.90 -1.46
CA ILE A 29 9.07 27.75 -0.06
C ILE A 29 10.57 27.50 0.03
N GLY A 30 11.36 28.58 0.12
CA GLY A 30 12.73 28.59 0.66
C GLY A 30 13.81 27.84 -0.14
N LYS A 31 14.89 28.54 -0.53
CA LYS A 31 16.03 27.95 -1.26
C LYS A 31 16.76 26.80 -0.54
N ASN A 32 16.57 26.67 0.78
CA ASN A 32 17.25 25.67 1.63
C ASN A 32 16.37 24.45 1.93
N PHE A 33 15.19 24.35 1.31
CA PHE A 33 14.26 23.24 1.48
C PHE A 33 14.13 22.50 0.15
N ALA A 34 15.05 21.57 -0.10
CA ALA A 34 15.01 20.73 -1.29
C ALA A 34 14.15 19.50 -1.00
N ASP A 35 12.92 19.50 -1.49
CA ASP A 35 12.03 18.33 -1.40
C ASP A 35 11.93 17.59 -2.74
N THR A 36 11.48 16.34 -2.66
CA THR A 36 11.13 15.53 -3.81
C THR A 36 10.00 14.60 -3.40
N GLU A 37 8.85 14.78 -4.05
CA GLU A 37 7.66 13.97 -3.87
C GLU A 37 7.53 12.98 -5.02
N THR A 38 7.16 11.74 -4.71
CA THR A 38 6.69 10.75 -5.67
C THR A 38 5.32 10.29 -5.21
N LEU A 39 4.32 10.49 -6.06
CA LEU A 39 2.95 10.05 -5.84
C LEU A 39 2.66 8.86 -6.75
N GLY A 40 2.06 7.82 -6.21
CA GLY A 40 1.63 6.66 -6.96
C GLY A 40 0.24 6.19 -6.55
N GLY A 41 -0.24 5.22 -7.31
CA GLY A 41 -1.43 4.45 -7.00
C GLY A 41 -1.18 2.98 -7.26
N PHE A 42 -1.77 2.13 -6.43
CA PHE A 42 -1.60 0.68 -6.51
C PHE A 42 -2.94 -0.05 -6.56
N TYR A 43 -2.90 -1.21 -7.19
CA TYR A 43 -3.92 -2.24 -7.08
C TYR A 43 -3.24 -3.56 -6.71
N ASP A 44 -3.67 -4.13 -5.59
CA ASP A 44 -3.20 -5.41 -5.10
C ASP A 44 -4.34 -6.41 -5.08
N TRP A 45 -4.05 -7.61 -5.58
CA TRP A 45 -4.93 -8.76 -5.48
C TRP A 45 -4.12 -9.97 -5.02
N GLY A 46 -4.68 -10.73 -4.09
CA GLY A 46 -4.05 -11.95 -3.62
C GLY A 46 -5.09 -13.00 -3.30
N GLN A 47 -4.77 -14.25 -3.59
CA GLN A 47 -5.63 -15.37 -3.26
C GLN A 47 -4.83 -16.50 -2.63
N THR A 48 -5.32 -17.04 -1.53
CA THR A 48 -4.75 -18.22 -0.87
C THR A 48 -5.76 -19.34 -0.79
N TRP A 49 -5.29 -20.58 -0.77
CA TRP A 49 -6.16 -21.75 -0.63
C TRP A 49 -5.51 -22.92 0.11
N ASN A 50 -6.38 -23.75 0.71
CA ASN A 50 -5.99 -24.93 1.46
C ASN A 50 -6.40 -26.20 0.73
N LYS A 51 -5.41 -27.02 0.34
CA LYS A 51 -5.65 -28.30 -0.35
C LYS A 51 -6.28 -29.37 0.57
N LYS A 52 -6.22 -29.18 1.90
CA LYS A 52 -6.63 -30.16 2.91
C LYS A 52 -8.03 -29.93 3.54
N LEU A 53 -8.74 -28.84 3.20
CA LEU A 53 -10.08 -28.58 3.73
C LEU A 53 -11.15 -29.27 2.87
N SER A 54 -12.07 -29.98 3.54
CA SER A 54 -13.15 -30.80 2.95
C SER A 54 -14.16 -29.97 2.15
N GLN A 55 -14.85 -30.61 1.20
CA GLN A 55 -15.76 -30.06 0.17
C GLN A 55 -16.92 -29.16 0.66
N THR A 56 -17.11 -29.00 1.97
CA THR A 56 -18.26 -28.32 2.59
C THR A 56 -18.00 -26.87 3.02
N SER A 57 -16.78 -26.35 2.84
CA SER A 57 -16.44 -24.95 3.19
C SER A 57 -15.57 -24.31 2.11
N SER A 58 -15.71 -22.99 1.88
CA SER A 58 -14.88 -22.27 0.90
C SER A 58 -13.40 -22.43 1.23
N ASN A 59 -12.65 -23.16 0.40
CA ASN A 59 -11.24 -23.45 0.60
C ASN A 59 -10.31 -22.36 0.06
N LYS A 60 -10.88 -21.25 -0.43
CA LYS A 60 -10.22 -20.14 -1.09
C LYS A 60 -10.54 -18.82 -0.38
N THR A 61 -9.51 -18.03 -0.10
CA THR A 61 -9.59 -16.68 0.45
C THR A 61 -8.97 -15.71 -0.55
N GLY A 62 -9.76 -14.78 -1.08
CA GLY A 62 -9.29 -13.75 -2.00
C GLY A 62 -9.38 -12.36 -1.36
N LEU A 63 -8.28 -11.61 -1.42
CA LEU A 63 -8.15 -10.23 -0.97
C LEU A 63 -7.89 -9.34 -2.18
N ALA A 64 -8.40 -8.11 -2.11
CA ALA A 64 -8.09 -7.09 -3.10
C ALA A 64 -8.13 -5.71 -2.44
N SER A 65 -7.23 -4.84 -2.82
CA SER A 65 -7.17 -3.45 -2.39
C SER A 65 -6.72 -2.55 -3.53
N LEU A 66 -7.14 -1.29 -3.46
CA LEU A 66 -6.54 -0.21 -4.22
C LEU A 66 -6.07 0.86 -3.24
N GLY A 67 -5.12 1.68 -3.64
CA GLY A 67 -4.66 2.77 -2.79
C GLY A 67 -3.76 3.75 -3.50
N ILE A 68 -3.25 4.68 -2.71
CA ILE A 68 -2.28 5.69 -3.11
C ILE A 68 -1.08 5.64 -2.16
N ASP A 69 0.08 5.90 -2.72
CA ASP A 69 1.36 6.02 -2.01
C ASP A 69 1.94 7.41 -2.26
N LEU A 70 2.45 8.04 -1.20
CA LEU A 70 3.19 9.28 -1.27
C LEU A 70 4.52 9.09 -0.55
N ASN A 71 5.61 9.23 -1.31
CA ASN A 71 6.95 9.32 -0.77
C ASN A 71 7.43 10.77 -0.86
N THR A 72 7.80 11.37 0.27
CA THR A 72 8.38 12.71 0.33
C THR A 72 9.76 12.64 0.95
N LYS A 73 10.78 13.05 0.19
CA LYS A 73 12.15 13.20 0.68
C LYS A 73 12.45 14.67 0.87
N ILE A 74 12.91 15.07 2.05
CA ILE A 74 13.32 16.44 2.35
C ILE A 74 14.82 16.43 2.63
N ASN A 75 15.55 17.14 1.78
CA ASN A 75 17.01 17.19 1.74
C ASN A 75 17.58 15.77 1.73
N ARG A 76 18.63 15.52 2.53
CA ARG A 76 19.17 14.17 2.79
C ARG A 76 18.72 13.58 4.12
N LEU A 77 17.86 14.29 4.83
CA LEU A 77 17.66 14.08 6.27
C LEU A 77 16.34 13.39 6.59
N VAL A 78 15.30 13.61 5.79
CA VAL A 78 13.96 13.12 6.11
C VAL A 78 13.40 12.36 4.91
N ASN A 79 12.86 11.17 5.18
CA ASN A 79 12.07 10.40 4.24
C ASN A 79 10.72 10.09 4.90
N ILE A 80 9.65 10.57 4.30
CA ILE A 80 8.28 10.38 4.75
C ILE A 80 7.60 9.46 3.74
N VAL A 81 6.93 8.43 4.21
CA VAL A 81 6.10 7.53 3.41
C VAL A 81 4.71 7.53 3.99
N PHE A 82 3.73 7.75 3.13
CA PHE A 82 2.32 7.68 3.47
C PHE A 82 1.63 6.77 2.47
N ASP A 83 1.04 5.69 2.95
CA ASP A 83 0.31 4.74 2.13
C ASP A 83 -1.11 4.65 2.67
N THR A 84 -2.10 4.83 1.81
CA THR A 84 -3.50 4.63 2.18
C THR A 84 -4.22 3.84 1.12
N GLY A 85 -5.02 2.88 1.55
CA GLY A 85 -5.71 1.97 0.65
C GLY A 85 -7.07 1.57 1.18
N TRP A 86 -7.94 1.20 0.26
CA TRP A 86 -9.26 0.69 0.55
C TRP A 86 -9.34 -0.79 0.19
N GLN A 87 -9.82 -1.60 1.13
CA GLN A 87 -10.05 -3.02 0.88
C GLN A 87 -11.32 -3.24 0.04
N LEU A 88 -11.13 -3.71 -1.19
CA LEU A 88 -12.21 -4.05 -2.13
C LEU A 88 -12.83 -5.40 -1.82
N ARG A 89 -11.98 -6.40 -1.50
CA ARG A 89 -12.41 -7.75 -1.08
C ARG A 89 -11.84 -8.07 0.31
N PRO A 90 -12.71 -8.19 1.33
CA PRO A 90 -12.27 -8.56 2.68
C PRO A 90 -11.96 -10.04 2.78
N ALA A 91 -11.19 -10.42 3.80
CA ALA A 91 -11.03 -11.83 4.14
C ALA A 91 -12.41 -12.45 4.48
N PRO A 92 -12.64 -13.73 4.14
CA PRO A 92 -13.75 -14.49 4.68
C PRO A 92 -13.81 -14.31 6.21
N ASP A 93 -15.01 -14.13 6.74
CA ASP A 93 -15.29 -13.93 8.18
C ASP A 93 -14.87 -12.58 8.78
N SER A 94 -14.16 -11.71 8.06
CA SER A 94 -13.86 -10.35 8.55
C SER A 94 -15.11 -9.44 8.53
N GLY A 95 -16.00 -9.62 7.54
CA GLY A 95 -17.20 -8.81 7.31
C GLY A 95 -16.96 -7.32 7.06
N LYS A 96 -15.72 -6.85 7.19
CA LYS A 96 -15.34 -5.44 7.23
C LYS A 96 -14.53 -5.09 6.00
N LYS A 97 -15.11 -4.30 5.12
CA LYS A 97 -14.34 -3.45 4.20
C LYS A 97 -13.83 -2.26 5.00
N GLY A 98 -12.63 -1.78 4.71
CA GLY A 98 -12.07 -0.67 5.45
C GLY A 98 -10.92 0.01 4.74
N ALA A 99 -10.72 1.26 5.12
CA ALA A 99 -9.48 1.98 4.82
C ALA A 99 -8.37 1.43 5.71
N PHE A 100 -7.20 1.26 5.14
CA PHE A 100 -5.94 1.05 5.84
C PHE A 100 -5.05 2.24 5.52
N CYS A 101 -4.36 2.74 6.54
CA CYS A 101 -3.40 3.83 6.40
C CYS A 101 -2.15 3.43 7.15
N ASP A 102 -1.01 3.53 6.49
CA ASP A 102 0.30 3.44 7.11
C ASP A 102 1.05 4.75 6.89
N PHE A 103 1.82 5.13 7.90
CA PHE A 103 2.58 6.37 7.89
C PHE A 103 3.91 6.15 8.56
N ASN A 104 4.98 6.44 7.83
CA ASN A 104 6.34 6.25 8.27
C ASN A 104 7.15 7.53 8.06
N ILE A 105 7.95 7.88 9.07
CA ILE A 105 8.97 8.93 8.94
C ILE A 105 10.30 8.33 9.37
N VAL A 106 11.30 8.44 8.51
CA VAL A 106 12.69 8.16 8.84
C VAL A 106 13.45 9.47 8.83
N VAL A 107 14.18 9.74 9.92
CA VAL A 107 15.09 10.88 10.05
C VAL A 107 16.51 10.35 10.20
N GLY A 108 17.43 10.82 9.36
CA GLY A 108 18.85 10.50 9.41
C GLY A 108 19.71 11.77 9.26
N LEU A 109 20.95 11.72 9.77
CA LEU A 109 21.97 12.76 9.61
C LEU A 109 23.01 12.31 8.57
#